data_AF-A0A8T4MNP9-F1
#
_entry.id   AF-A0A8T4MNP9-F1
#
_cell.length_a   1.000
_cell.length_b   1.000
_cell.length_c   1.000
_cell.angle_alpha   90.00
_cell.angle_beta   90.00
_cell.angle_gamma   90.00
#
_symmetry.space_group_name_H-M   'P 1'
#
loop_
_entity.id
_entity.type
_entity.pdbx_description
1 polymer ?
#
loop_
_entity_poly.entity_id
_entity_poly.type
_entity_poly.pdbx_seq_one_letter_code
_entity_poly.pdbx_strand_id
1 'polypeptide(L)'
;MELNQLREIGFSQGEVSVYEALLELGKSKTGEISKRSGVHNSKVYPILERLIQKGLVSYIIRNNIRYYQITDPHKLISYIHIKKERLSEQEDEIRKIIPRIIEKQKLFEDKPSAEVYEGKEGVNTIFEITLEEWKKGEDYFVLAPGTEYLKSSELNDFFFKHHLKRIEKGIKVKLIALKSQRDFFKKYYETQRNYDIRYTDFVLPASINITKNRVITTLWTPIPTAFAINSLAVAGKYKNFFKEIWKVAKNDF
;
A
#
# COMPACT_ATOMS: atom_id res chain seq x y z
N MET A 1 -5.68 -20.20 29.34
CA MET A 1 -5.95 -20.24 27.88
C MET A 1 -5.64 -18.85 27.37
N GLU A 2 -4.65 -18.68 26.51
CA GLU A 2 -4.32 -17.32 26.01
C GLU A 2 -5.30 -16.91 24.91
N LEU A 3 -6.07 -15.85 25.12
CA LEU A 3 -7.01 -15.29 24.14
C LEU A 3 -6.35 -14.23 23.24
N ASN A 4 -5.17 -14.53 22.71
CA ASN A 4 -4.40 -13.58 21.89
C ASN A 4 -5.16 -13.09 20.65
N GLN A 5 -6.04 -13.94 20.08
CA GLN A 5 -6.89 -13.59 18.94
C GLN A 5 -7.86 -12.43 19.26
N LEU A 6 -8.23 -12.22 20.53
CA LEU A 6 -9.06 -11.08 20.91
C LEU A 6 -8.33 -9.74 20.69
N ARG A 7 -7.00 -9.72 20.81
CA ARG A 7 -6.19 -8.53 20.51
C ARG A 7 -6.22 -8.19 19.03
N GLU A 8 -6.19 -9.19 18.17
CA GLU A 8 -6.23 -9.01 16.71
C GLU A 8 -7.55 -8.38 16.26
N ILE A 9 -8.66 -8.69 16.93
CA ILE A 9 -9.96 -8.08 16.64
C ILE A 9 -10.16 -6.72 17.34
N GLY A 10 -9.17 -6.23 18.09
CA GLY A 10 -9.11 -4.86 18.63
C GLY A 10 -9.39 -4.72 20.12
N PHE A 11 -9.22 -5.79 20.91
CA PHE A 11 -9.25 -5.68 22.37
C PHE A 11 -7.91 -5.16 22.88
N SER A 12 -7.98 -4.24 23.84
CA SER A 12 -6.81 -3.85 24.64
C SER A 12 -6.38 -4.99 25.57
N GLN A 13 -5.12 -4.96 26.03
CA GLN A 13 -4.61 -5.96 26.98
C GLN A 13 -5.49 -6.06 28.24
N GLY A 14 -5.95 -4.92 28.77
CA GLY A 14 -6.83 -4.91 29.93
C GLY A 14 -8.22 -5.50 29.66
N GLU A 15 -8.77 -5.32 28.45
CA GLU A 15 -10.03 -5.96 28.05
C GLU A 15 -9.89 -7.48 27.95
N VAL A 16 -8.78 -7.96 27.39
CA VAL A 16 -8.48 -9.41 27.34
C VAL A 16 -8.39 -9.98 28.75
N SER A 17 -7.61 -9.36 29.64
CA SER A 17 -7.45 -9.86 31.02
C SER A 17 -8.77 -9.85 31.82
N VAL A 18 -9.62 -8.84 31.64
CA VAL A 18 -10.94 -8.79 32.29
C VAL A 18 -11.89 -9.83 31.70
N TYR A 19 -11.86 -10.04 30.39
CA TYR A 19 -12.67 -11.07 29.73
C TYR A 19 -12.24 -12.48 30.17
N GLU A 20 -10.94 -12.76 30.20
CA GLU A 20 -10.41 -14.03 30.72
C GLU A 20 -10.81 -14.26 32.19
N ALA A 21 -10.70 -13.24 33.03
CA ALA A 21 -11.12 -13.34 34.43
C ALA A 21 -12.62 -13.68 34.57
N LEU A 22 -13.49 -13.11 33.73
CA LEU A 22 -14.91 -13.43 33.72
C LEU A 22 -15.22 -14.82 33.17
N LEU A 23 -14.43 -15.36 32.23
CA LEU A 23 -14.58 -16.76 31.78
C LEU A 23 -14.30 -17.73 32.92
N GLU A 24 -13.28 -17.45 33.72
CA GLU A 24 -12.84 -18.33 34.80
C GLU A 24 -13.72 -18.23 36.04
N LEU A 25 -14.11 -17.01 36.43
CA LEU A 25 -14.94 -16.78 37.60
C LEU A 25 -16.43 -17.01 37.32
N GLY A 26 -16.85 -16.91 36.05
CA GLY A 26 -18.24 -16.81 35.67
C GLY A 26 -18.84 -15.48 36.12
N LYS A 27 -19.91 -15.56 36.92
CA LYS A 27 -20.69 -14.39 37.34
C LYS A 27 -20.12 -13.76 38.61
N SER A 28 -19.55 -12.57 38.48
CA SER A 28 -18.73 -11.98 39.56
C SER A 28 -18.87 -10.47 39.71
N LYS A 29 -18.47 -9.96 40.88
CA LYS A 29 -18.42 -8.53 41.17
C LYS A 29 -17.11 -7.91 40.68
N THR A 30 -17.11 -6.60 40.47
CA THR A 30 -15.91 -5.83 40.05
C THR A 30 -14.66 -6.14 40.88
N GLY A 31 -14.78 -6.27 42.20
CA GLY A 31 -13.64 -6.54 43.07
C GLY A 31 -12.99 -7.92 42.86
N GLU A 32 -13.79 -8.94 42.56
CA GLU A 32 -13.30 -10.30 42.24
C GLU A 32 -12.62 -10.30 40.87
N ILE A 33 -13.25 -9.63 39.90
CA ILE A 33 -12.72 -9.45 38.55
C ILE A 33 -11.38 -8.71 38.58
N SER A 34 -11.26 -7.64 39.37
CA SER A 34 -10.01 -6.88 39.52
C SER A 34 -8.89 -7.74 40.10
N LYS A 35 -9.16 -8.50 41.16
CA LYS A 35 -8.17 -9.41 41.76
C LYS A 35 -7.73 -10.49 40.78
N ARG A 36 -8.65 -11.08 40.03
CA ARG A 36 -8.34 -12.18 39.11
C ARG A 36 -7.65 -11.72 37.83
N SER A 37 -8.09 -10.60 37.26
CA SER A 37 -7.52 -10.05 36.01
C SER A 37 -6.17 -9.35 36.20
N GLY A 38 -5.78 -9.03 37.44
CA GLY A 38 -4.62 -8.19 37.73
C GLY A 38 -4.79 -6.73 37.31
N VAL A 39 -5.98 -6.33 36.85
CA VAL A 39 -6.28 -4.97 36.42
C VAL A 39 -6.77 -4.16 37.63
N HIS A 40 -6.18 -2.99 37.82
CA HIS A 40 -6.55 -2.08 38.92
C HIS A 40 -8.04 -1.69 38.87
N ASN A 41 -8.72 -1.65 40.02
CA ASN A 41 -10.17 -1.39 40.13
C ASN A 41 -10.65 -0.15 39.35
N SER A 42 -9.87 0.94 39.37
CA SER A 42 -10.19 2.17 38.63
C SER A 42 -10.29 1.98 37.11
N LYS A 43 -9.65 0.94 36.55
CA LYS A 43 -9.69 0.59 35.13
C LYS A 43 -10.71 -0.51 34.81
N VAL A 44 -11.04 -1.38 35.76
CA VAL A 44 -11.98 -2.49 35.54
C VAL A 44 -13.37 -1.99 35.18
N TYR A 45 -13.88 -0.99 35.89
CA TYR A 45 -15.21 -0.44 35.61
C TYR A 45 -15.35 0.09 34.18
N PRO A 46 -14.50 1.01 33.67
CA PRO A 46 -14.60 1.46 32.28
C PRO A 46 -14.33 0.34 31.26
N ILE A 47 -13.54 -0.67 31.60
CA ILE A 47 -13.37 -1.86 30.73
C ILE A 47 -14.67 -2.65 30.62
N LEU A 48 -15.33 -2.93 31.75
CA LEU A 48 -16.60 -3.66 31.78
C LEU A 48 -17.68 -2.88 31.00
N GLU A 49 -17.77 -1.57 31.18
CA GLU A 49 -18.71 -0.72 30.43
C GLU A 49 -18.46 -0.79 28.92
N ARG A 50 -17.20 -0.75 28.46
CA ARG A 50 -16.87 -0.95 27.03
C ARG A 50 -17.26 -2.34 26.52
N LEU A 51 -17.00 -3.39 27.30
CA LEU A 51 -17.38 -4.76 26.93
C LEU A 51 -18.90 -4.95 26.91
N ILE A 52 -19.65 -4.24 27.77
CA ILE A 52 -21.11 -4.19 27.74
C ILE A 52 -21.61 -3.48 26.48
N GLN A 53 -21.04 -2.31 26.13
CA GLN A 53 -21.39 -1.60 24.90
C GLN A 53 -21.11 -2.43 23.64
N LYS A 54 -20.09 -3.28 23.68
CA LYS A 54 -19.78 -4.26 22.61
C LYS A 54 -20.74 -5.47 22.60
N GLY A 55 -21.60 -5.61 23.60
CA GLY A 55 -22.54 -6.74 23.73
C GLY A 55 -21.89 -8.06 24.14
N LEU A 56 -20.70 -8.00 24.74
CA LEU A 56 -19.86 -9.16 25.08
C LEU A 56 -19.88 -9.52 26.57
N VAL A 57 -20.29 -8.55 27.39
CA VAL A 57 -20.50 -8.70 28.82
C VAL A 57 -21.90 -8.17 29.14
N SER A 58 -22.57 -8.82 30.07
CA SER A 58 -23.83 -8.35 30.64
C SER A 58 -23.68 -8.26 32.15
N TYR A 59 -24.63 -7.60 32.82
CA TYR A 59 -24.70 -7.61 34.26
C TYR A 59 -26.13 -7.80 34.74
N ILE A 60 -26.26 -8.29 35.96
CA ILE A 60 -27.51 -8.22 36.72
C ILE A 60 -27.26 -7.51 38.04
N ILE A 61 -28.34 -7.05 38.67
CA ILE A 61 -28.29 -6.43 39.99
C ILE A 61 -28.89 -7.41 41.01
N ARG A 62 -28.14 -7.74 42.05
CA ARG A 62 -28.60 -8.55 43.19
C ARG A 62 -28.15 -7.88 44.49
N ASN A 63 -29.08 -7.63 45.41
CA ASN A 63 -28.83 -6.93 46.68
C ASN A 63 -28.10 -5.59 46.48
N ASN A 64 -28.55 -4.80 45.49
CA ASN A 64 -27.95 -3.51 45.11
C ASN A 64 -26.48 -3.60 44.61
N ILE A 65 -26.04 -4.78 44.18
CA ILE A 65 -24.68 -5.01 43.66
C ILE A 65 -24.75 -5.57 42.24
N ARG A 66 -23.94 -5.01 41.33
CA ARG A 66 -23.79 -5.51 39.97
C ARG A 66 -22.90 -6.75 39.93
N TYR A 67 -23.41 -7.79 39.29
CA TYR A 67 -22.67 -9.01 38.95
C TYR A 67 -22.55 -9.10 37.44
N TYR A 68 -21.33 -9.11 36.95
CA TYR A 68 -20.99 -9.16 35.54
C TYR A 68 -20.76 -10.60 35.11
N GLN A 69 -21.11 -10.92 33.87
CA GLN A 69 -20.91 -12.22 33.25
C GLN A 69 -20.71 -12.06 31.75
N ILE A 70 -19.95 -12.97 31.15
CA ILE A 70 -19.81 -13.04 29.70
C ILE A 70 -21.14 -13.45 29.07
N THR A 71 -21.45 -12.85 27.94
CA THR A 71 -22.60 -13.23 27.11
C THR A 71 -22.26 -14.45 26.24
N ASP A 72 -23.15 -14.85 25.33
CA ASP A 72 -22.85 -15.90 24.35
C ASP A 72 -21.54 -15.58 23.58
N PRO A 73 -20.52 -16.47 23.59
CA PRO A 73 -19.28 -16.29 22.84
C PRO A 73 -19.47 -16.08 21.34
N HIS A 74 -20.58 -16.57 20.74
CA HIS A 74 -20.91 -16.30 19.34
C HIS A 74 -21.08 -14.80 19.05
N LYS A 75 -21.30 -13.96 20.06
CA LYS A 75 -21.32 -12.48 19.93
C LYS A 75 -19.98 -11.89 19.49
N LEU A 76 -18.85 -12.59 19.68
CA LEU A 76 -17.56 -12.17 19.13
C LEU A 76 -17.59 -12.12 17.60
N ILE A 77 -18.30 -13.03 16.95
CA ILE A 77 -18.50 -13.01 15.49
C ILE A 77 -19.36 -11.81 15.09
N SER A 78 -20.43 -11.53 15.84
CA SER A 78 -21.28 -10.36 15.60
C SER A 78 -20.48 -9.04 15.74
N TYR A 79 -19.60 -8.96 16.73
CA TYR A 79 -18.71 -7.81 16.93
C TYR A 79 -17.79 -7.58 15.70
N ILE A 80 -17.26 -8.65 15.11
CA ILE A 80 -16.44 -8.57 13.89
C ILE A 80 -17.29 -8.08 12.70
N HIS A 81 -18.51 -8.60 12.54
CA HIS A 81 -19.41 -8.17 11.45
C HIS A 81 -19.73 -6.69 11.53
N ILE A 82 -20.12 -6.18 12.70
CA ILE A 82 -20.38 -4.75 12.93
C ILE A 82 -19.15 -3.91 12.59
N LYS A 83 -17.95 -4.37 12.98
CA LYS A 83 -16.70 -3.66 12.68
C LYS A 83 -16.43 -3.62 11.17
N LYS A 84 -16.69 -4.71 10.45
CA LYS A 84 -16.53 -4.79 8.99
C LYS A 84 -17.49 -3.84 8.27
N GLU A 85 -18.74 -3.79 8.69
CA GLU A 85 -19.73 -2.84 8.15
C GLU A 85 -19.28 -1.39 8.36
N ARG A 86 -18.87 -1.04 9.58
CA ARG A 86 -18.36 0.31 9.87
C ARG A 86 -17.12 0.68 9.05
N LEU A 87 -16.21 -0.27 8.83
CA LEU A 87 -15.04 -0.04 7.97
C LEU A 87 -15.45 0.20 6.52
N SER A 88 -16.45 -0.52 6.02
CA SER A 88 -17.01 -0.31 4.68
C SER A 88 -17.63 1.09 4.55
N GLU A 89 -18.41 1.52 5.54
CA GLU A 89 -19.00 2.87 5.55
C GLU A 89 -17.91 3.96 5.56
N GLN A 90 -16.86 3.79 6.37
CA GLN A 90 -15.72 4.71 6.40
C GLN A 90 -14.99 4.77 5.05
N GLU A 91 -14.82 3.63 4.39
CA GLU A 91 -14.24 3.56 3.06
C GLU A 91 -15.07 4.37 2.05
N ASP A 92 -16.40 4.21 2.06
CA ASP A 92 -17.31 4.94 1.18
C ASP A 92 -17.26 6.46 1.43
N GLU A 93 -17.20 6.91 2.68
CA GLU A 93 -17.05 8.33 3.02
C GLU A 93 -15.70 8.89 2.53
N ILE A 94 -14.61 8.12 2.65
CA ILE A 94 -13.30 8.52 2.13
C ILE A 94 -13.32 8.59 0.60
N ARG A 95 -13.97 7.64 -0.08
CA ARG A 95 -14.14 7.64 -1.54
C ARG A 95 -14.87 8.90 -2.03
N LYS A 96 -15.81 9.45 -1.27
CA LYS A 96 -16.52 10.70 -1.61
C LYS A 96 -15.63 11.94 -1.52
N ILE A 97 -14.62 11.96 -0.64
CA ILE A 97 -13.73 13.13 -0.48
C ILE A 97 -12.49 13.08 -1.38
N ILE A 98 -12.07 11.91 -1.86
CA ILE A 98 -10.92 11.76 -2.76
C ILE A 98 -11.00 12.69 -3.99
N PRO A 99 -12.13 12.80 -4.73
CA PRO A 99 -12.21 13.68 -5.89
C PRO A 99 -11.94 15.15 -5.54
N ARG A 100 -12.40 15.62 -4.38
CA ARG A 100 -12.15 16.99 -3.90
C ARG A 100 -10.68 17.22 -3.54
N ILE A 101 -10.02 16.21 -2.99
CA ILE A 101 -8.57 16.25 -2.70
C ILE A 101 -7.81 16.36 -4.02
N ILE A 102 -8.16 15.55 -5.02
CA ILE A 102 -7.58 15.59 -6.37
C ILE A 102 -7.81 16.97 -7.01
N GLU A 103 -9.02 17.53 -6.94
CA GLU A 103 -9.31 18.86 -7.48
C GLU A 103 -8.45 19.95 -6.84
N LYS A 104 -8.26 19.90 -5.52
CA LYS A 104 -7.35 20.83 -4.82
C LYS A 104 -5.90 20.64 -5.26
N GLN A 105 -5.46 19.41 -5.53
CA GLN A 105 -4.12 19.16 -6.07
C GLN A 105 -3.96 19.72 -7.49
N LYS A 106 -4.99 19.63 -8.34
CA LYS A 106 -4.99 20.17 -9.71
C LYS A 106 -4.78 21.67 -9.79
N LEU A 107 -5.23 22.43 -8.78
CA LEU A 107 -4.96 23.87 -8.69
C LEU A 107 -3.45 24.20 -8.62
N PHE A 108 -2.61 23.20 -8.35
CA PHE A 108 -1.15 23.31 -8.33
C PHE A 108 -0.47 22.62 -9.53
N GLU A 109 -1.20 21.97 -10.45
CA GLU A 109 -0.63 21.21 -11.60
C GLU A 109 0.13 22.08 -12.62
N ASP A 110 -0.18 23.37 -12.72
CA ASP A 110 0.55 24.29 -13.63
C ASP A 110 1.94 24.68 -13.11
N LYS A 111 2.25 24.39 -11.84
CA LYS A 111 3.60 24.59 -11.29
C LYS A 111 4.37 23.27 -11.36
N PRO A 112 5.53 23.24 -12.05
CA PRO A 112 6.42 22.09 -11.97
C PRO A 112 6.68 21.72 -10.51
N SER A 113 6.39 20.47 -10.13
CA SER A 113 6.71 19.95 -8.80
C SER A 113 7.75 18.85 -8.91
N ALA A 114 8.55 18.72 -7.87
CA ALA A 114 9.50 17.63 -7.70
C ALA A 114 9.16 16.89 -6.40
N GLU A 115 9.01 15.57 -6.49
CA GLU A 115 8.65 14.69 -5.40
C GLU A 115 9.74 13.65 -5.20
N VAL A 116 9.98 13.28 -3.94
CA VAL A 116 10.95 12.26 -3.56
C VAL A 116 10.21 11.12 -2.88
N TYR A 117 10.40 9.91 -3.40
CA TYR A 117 9.78 8.69 -2.93
C TYR A 117 10.87 7.74 -2.44
N GLU A 118 10.97 7.58 -1.12
CA GLU A 118 12.02 6.78 -0.48
C GLU A 118 11.52 5.40 -0.04
N GLY A 119 12.42 4.43 -0.12
CA GLY A 119 12.14 3.05 0.22
C GLY A 119 11.28 2.35 -0.83
N LYS A 120 11.17 1.03 -0.67
CA LYS A 120 10.43 0.16 -1.60
C LYS A 120 8.99 0.61 -1.81
N GLU A 121 8.26 0.87 -0.73
CA GLU A 121 6.85 1.29 -0.81
C GLU A 121 6.69 2.68 -1.46
N GLY A 122 7.63 3.60 -1.21
CA GLY A 122 7.66 4.89 -1.91
C GLY A 122 7.81 4.70 -3.42
N VAL A 123 8.77 3.89 -3.86
CA VAL A 123 8.97 3.59 -5.28
C VAL A 123 7.74 2.91 -5.87
N ASN A 124 7.14 1.93 -5.18
CA ASN A 124 5.90 1.29 -5.63
C ASN A 124 4.78 2.32 -5.85
N THR A 125 4.61 3.23 -4.88
CA THR A 125 3.57 4.27 -4.90
C THR A 125 3.63 5.11 -6.17
N ILE A 126 4.82 5.61 -6.58
CA ILE A 126 4.91 6.45 -7.78
C ILE A 126 4.61 5.68 -9.08
N PHE A 127 4.98 4.40 -9.15
CA PHE A 127 4.63 3.55 -10.29
C PHE A 127 3.14 3.19 -10.32
N GLU A 128 2.49 3.05 -9.18
CA GLU A 128 1.04 2.85 -9.06
C GLU A 128 0.26 4.10 -9.46
N ILE A 129 0.63 5.28 -8.95
CA ILE A 129 0.05 6.57 -9.37
C ILE A 129 0.10 6.71 -10.90
N THR A 130 1.28 6.45 -11.48
CA THR A 130 1.48 6.54 -12.93
C THR A 130 0.60 5.54 -13.69
N LEU A 131 0.46 4.32 -13.16
CA LEU A 131 -0.40 3.28 -13.73
C LEU A 131 -1.88 3.69 -13.71
N GLU A 132 -2.34 4.31 -12.63
CA GLU A 132 -3.72 4.78 -12.47
C GLU A 132 -4.05 5.89 -13.47
N GLU A 133 -3.14 6.85 -13.64
CA GLU A 133 -3.28 8.00 -14.54
C GLU A 133 -3.30 7.62 -16.03
N TRP A 134 -2.62 6.53 -16.41
CA TRP A 134 -2.46 6.15 -17.82
C TRP A 134 -3.77 5.85 -18.54
N LYS A 135 -3.87 6.42 -19.73
CA LYS A 135 -4.93 6.15 -20.72
C LYS A 135 -4.40 5.32 -21.87
N LYS A 136 -5.25 4.44 -22.41
CA LYS A 136 -4.89 3.54 -23.53
C LYS A 136 -4.25 4.32 -24.68
N GLY A 137 -3.09 3.84 -25.14
CA GLY A 137 -2.34 4.44 -26.25
C GLY A 137 -1.43 5.60 -25.88
N GLU A 138 -1.34 5.99 -24.60
CA GLU A 138 -0.34 6.96 -24.16
C GLU A 138 1.09 6.40 -24.28
N ASP A 139 2.04 7.31 -24.53
CA ASP A 139 3.44 6.95 -24.71
C ASP A 139 4.12 6.64 -23.36
N TYR A 140 4.95 5.60 -23.36
CA TYR A 140 5.83 5.28 -22.24
C TYR A 140 7.24 4.95 -22.74
N PHE A 141 8.22 5.76 -22.33
CA PHE A 141 9.62 5.62 -22.72
C PHE A 141 10.50 5.33 -21.51
N VAL A 142 11.46 4.43 -21.67
CA VAL A 142 12.32 3.99 -20.57
C VAL A 142 13.78 3.98 -21.01
N LEU A 143 14.63 4.72 -20.32
CA LEU A 143 16.07 4.44 -20.30
C LEU A 143 16.31 3.43 -19.19
N ALA A 144 16.72 2.22 -19.58
CA ALA A 144 16.78 1.10 -18.66
C ALA A 144 17.73 1.40 -17.50
N PRO A 145 17.38 1.02 -16.26
CA PRO A 145 18.36 0.93 -15.19
C PRO A 145 19.45 -0.08 -15.55
N GLY A 146 20.56 -0.04 -14.80
CA GLY A 146 21.44 -1.20 -14.68
C GLY A 146 20.70 -2.43 -14.12
N THR A 147 21.42 -3.53 -13.90
CA THR A 147 20.82 -4.79 -13.44
C THR A 147 20.61 -4.86 -11.92
N GLU A 148 20.83 -3.78 -11.18
CA GLU A 148 20.85 -3.76 -9.71
C GLU A 148 19.49 -4.09 -9.10
N TYR A 149 18.39 -3.62 -9.69
CA TYR A 149 17.03 -3.87 -9.20
C TYR A 149 16.63 -5.36 -9.24
N LEU A 150 17.24 -6.13 -10.14
CA LEU A 150 16.93 -7.56 -10.35
C LEU A 150 17.39 -8.44 -9.18
N LYS A 151 18.26 -7.91 -8.31
CA LYS A 151 18.77 -8.63 -7.14
C LYS A 151 17.73 -8.75 -6.01
N SER A 152 16.61 -8.03 -6.10
CA SER A 152 15.53 -8.06 -5.09
C SER A 152 14.33 -8.85 -5.62
N SER A 153 14.04 -10.00 -5.00
CA SER A 153 12.88 -10.85 -5.33
C SER A 153 11.55 -10.09 -5.18
N GLU A 154 11.42 -9.29 -4.13
CA GLU A 154 10.20 -8.54 -3.86
C GLU A 154 9.93 -7.42 -4.86
N LEU A 155 10.99 -6.72 -5.34
CA LEU A 155 10.83 -5.73 -6.39
C LEU A 155 10.48 -6.39 -7.72
N ASN A 156 11.04 -7.57 -8.02
CA ASN A 156 10.68 -8.34 -9.21
C ASN A 156 9.19 -8.69 -9.22
N ASP A 157 8.63 -9.13 -8.09
CA ASP A 157 7.20 -9.45 -7.98
C ASP A 157 6.29 -8.23 -8.19
N PHE A 158 6.68 -7.07 -7.62
CA PHE A 158 5.95 -5.83 -7.83
C PHE A 158 5.94 -5.43 -9.31
N PHE A 159 7.12 -5.34 -9.94
CA PHE A 159 7.21 -4.91 -11.34
C PHE A 159 6.56 -5.90 -12.29
N PHE A 160 6.60 -7.21 -11.99
CA PHE A 160 5.85 -8.21 -12.76
C PHE A 160 4.34 -7.91 -12.75
N LYS A 161 3.75 -7.71 -11.57
CA LYS A 161 2.32 -7.35 -11.44
C LYS A 161 2.01 -6.01 -12.09
N HIS A 162 2.90 -5.02 -11.93
CA HIS A 162 2.77 -3.71 -12.55
C HIS A 162 2.74 -3.80 -14.08
N HIS A 163 3.65 -4.60 -14.66
CA HIS A 163 3.73 -4.80 -16.10
C HIS A 163 2.49 -5.48 -16.67
N LEU A 164 1.91 -6.46 -15.97
CA LEU A 164 0.64 -7.08 -16.36
C LEU A 164 -0.50 -6.04 -16.43
N LYS A 165 -0.69 -5.25 -15.37
CA LYS A 165 -1.71 -4.19 -15.35
C LYS A 165 -1.47 -3.14 -16.45
N ARG A 166 -0.21 -2.78 -16.72
CA ARG A 166 0.17 -1.86 -17.80
C ARG A 166 -0.22 -2.42 -19.18
N ILE A 167 0.01 -3.71 -19.40
CA ILE A 167 -0.35 -4.42 -20.64
C ILE A 167 -1.87 -4.40 -20.83
N GLU A 168 -2.63 -4.70 -19.79
CA GLU A 168 -4.10 -4.66 -19.81
C GLU A 168 -4.64 -3.27 -20.18
N LYS A 169 -3.97 -2.21 -19.71
CA LYS A 169 -4.25 -0.81 -20.11
C LYS A 169 -3.84 -0.47 -21.55
N GLY A 170 -3.19 -1.39 -22.28
CA GLY A 170 -2.77 -1.20 -23.66
C GLY A 170 -1.60 -0.22 -23.83
N ILE A 171 -0.78 -0.04 -22.79
CA ILE A 171 0.38 0.86 -22.82
C ILE A 171 1.59 0.10 -23.32
N LYS A 172 2.20 0.56 -24.42
CA LYS A 172 3.44 0.00 -24.99
C LYS A 172 4.66 0.74 -24.44
N VAL A 173 5.76 0.02 -24.27
CA VAL A 173 7.04 0.58 -23.83
C VAL A 173 7.98 0.69 -25.02
N LYS A 174 8.66 1.83 -25.13
CA LYS A 174 9.90 1.98 -25.90
C LYS A 174 11.06 2.07 -24.93
N LEU A 175 11.96 1.09 -24.97
CA LEU A 175 13.05 0.94 -24.00
C LEU A 175 14.40 1.00 -24.70
N ILE A 176 15.30 1.82 -24.16
CA ILE A 176 16.72 1.84 -24.56
C ILE A 176 17.52 1.19 -23.44
N ALA A 177 18.23 0.12 -23.77
CA ALA A 177 19.11 -0.61 -22.85
C ALA A 177 20.56 -0.58 -23.33
N LEU A 178 21.50 -0.90 -22.43
CA LEU A 178 22.88 -1.13 -22.81
C LEU A 178 23.00 -2.46 -23.58
N LYS A 179 23.92 -2.55 -24.55
CA LYS A 179 24.18 -3.82 -25.25
C LYS A 179 24.55 -4.96 -24.30
N SER A 180 25.24 -4.66 -23.20
CA SER A 180 25.57 -5.64 -22.16
C SER A 180 24.35 -6.25 -21.46
N GLN A 181 23.18 -5.64 -21.58
CA GLN A 181 21.92 -6.11 -20.99
C GLN A 181 21.06 -6.90 -21.99
N ARG A 182 21.55 -7.12 -23.21
CA ARG A 182 20.81 -7.76 -24.30
C ARG A 182 20.27 -9.13 -23.90
N ASP A 183 21.14 -10.01 -23.41
CA ASP A 183 20.74 -11.39 -23.07
C ASP A 183 19.68 -11.43 -21.97
N PHE A 184 19.77 -10.50 -21.02
CA PHE A 184 18.75 -10.34 -19.99
C PHE A 184 17.40 -9.97 -20.61
N PHE A 185 17.33 -8.88 -21.38
CA PHE A 185 16.07 -8.45 -21.99
C PHE A 185 15.53 -9.46 -22.99
N LYS A 186 16.42 -10.17 -23.69
CA LYS A 186 16.04 -11.26 -24.60
C LYS A 186 15.34 -12.38 -23.83
N LYS A 187 15.97 -12.89 -22.76
CA LYS A 187 15.43 -13.98 -21.94
C LYS A 187 14.05 -13.68 -21.33
N TYR A 188 13.83 -12.45 -20.85
CA TYR A 188 12.65 -12.12 -20.04
C TYR A 188 11.56 -11.33 -20.80
N TYR A 189 11.90 -10.64 -21.89
CA TYR A 189 10.99 -9.69 -22.55
C TYR A 189 10.88 -9.85 -24.08
N GLU A 190 11.68 -10.70 -24.74
CA GLU A 190 11.67 -10.85 -26.22
C GLU A 190 10.30 -11.25 -26.79
N THR A 191 9.56 -12.09 -26.08
CA THR A 191 8.24 -12.57 -26.53
C THR A 191 7.11 -11.57 -26.28
N GLN A 192 7.39 -10.45 -25.60
CA GLN A 192 6.39 -9.48 -25.19
C GLN A 192 6.17 -8.39 -26.26
N ARG A 193 5.11 -8.52 -27.06
CA ARG A 193 4.74 -7.60 -28.16
C ARG A 193 4.47 -6.14 -27.74
N ASN A 194 4.41 -5.86 -26.45
CA ASN A 194 4.20 -4.55 -25.84
C ASN A 194 5.51 -3.84 -25.46
N TYR A 195 6.67 -4.42 -25.80
CA TYR A 195 7.99 -3.80 -25.70
C TYR A 195 8.59 -3.62 -27.10
N ASP A 196 9.13 -2.43 -27.34
CA ASP A 196 10.05 -2.13 -28.43
C ASP A 196 11.38 -1.77 -27.76
N ILE A 197 12.41 -2.58 -27.98
CA ILE A 197 13.69 -2.49 -27.27
C ILE A 197 14.79 -2.17 -28.27
N ARG A 198 15.58 -1.14 -27.99
CA ARG A 198 16.80 -0.83 -28.73
C ARG A 198 18.00 -0.83 -27.82
N TYR A 199 19.16 -1.13 -28.39
CA TYR A 199 20.40 -1.22 -27.63
C TYR A 199 21.39 -0.13 -28.03
N THR A 200 22.14 0.35 -27.04
CA THR A 200 23.17 1.37 -27.21
C THR A 200 24.46 1.02 -26.46
N ASP A 201 25.56 1.61 -26.91
CA ASP A 201 26.87 1.59 -26.24
C ASP A 201 27.10 2.88 -25.41
N PHE A 202 26.18 3.85 -25.48
CA PHE A 202 26.29 5.06 -24.67
C PHE A 202 26.15 4.77 -23.19
N VAL A 203 26.84 5.55 -22.37
CA VAL A 203 26.56 5.60 -20.93
C VAL A 203 25.15 6.13 -20.74
N LEU A 204 24.27 5.29 -20.17
CA LEU A 204 22.95 5.71 -19.76
C LEU A 204 23.04 6.28 -18.33
N PRO A 205 22.20 7.29 -18.00
CA PRO A 205 22.06 7.74 -16.62
C PRO A 205 21.40 6.64 -15.77
N ALA A 206 21.08 6.97 -14.51
CA ALA A 206 20.16 6.15 -13.70
C ALA A 206 18.86 5.84 -14.46
N SER A 207 18.07 4.87 -13.99
CA SER A 207 16.77 4.53 -14.58
C SER A 207 15.93 5.79 -14.83
N ILE A 208 15.50 6.04 -16.06
CA ILE A 208 14.58 7.15 -16.37
C ILE A 208 13.34 6.60 -17.04
N ASN A 209 12.18 6.90 -16.44
CA ASN A 209 10.87 6.55 -16.93
C ASN A 209 10.15 7.85 -17.32
N ILE A 210 9.75 7.96 -18.59
CA ILE A 210 9.15 9.16 -19.17
C ILE A 210 7.73 8.82 -19.56
N THR A 211 6.78 9.52 -18.95
CA THR A 211 5.36 9.45 -19.27
C THR A 211 4.89 10.76 -19.91
N LYS A 212 3.59 10.93 -20.11
CA LYS A 212 3.02 12.14 -20.71
C LYS A 212 3.35 13.42 -19.93
N ASN A 213 3.24 13.38 -18.61
CA ASN A 213 3.34 14.53 -17.72
C ASN A 213 4.44 14.39 -16.66
N ARG A 214 5.15 13.25 -16.62
CA ARG A 214 6.12 12.97 -15.56
C ARG A 214 7.41 12.35 -16.07
N VAL A 215 8.52 12.76 -15.47
CA VAL A 215 9.82 12.09 -15.58
C VAL A 215 10.18 11.51 -14.21
N ILE A 216 10.42 10.21 -14.13
CA ILE A 216 10.78 9.52 -12.90
C ILE A 216 12.18 8.96 -13.06
N THR A 217 13.10 9.44 -12.23
CA THR A 217 14.45 8.88 -12.10
C THR A 217 14.50 7.96 -10.90
N THR A 218 14.92 6.71 -11.07
CA THR A 218 15.02 5.75 -9.96
C THR A 218 16.46 5.35 -9.70
N LEU A 219 16.89 5.52 -8.43
CA LEU A 219 18.17 5.06 -7.92
C LEU A 219 17.96 3.77 -7.14
N TRP A 220 18.62 2.71 -7.60
CA TRP A 220 18.57 1.39 -6.98
C TRP A 220 19.73 1.24 -5.98
N THR A 221 19.48 1.59 -4.72
CA THR A 221 20.39 1.36 -3.59
C THR A 221 19.70 0.45 -2.56
N PRO A 222 20.35 0.03 -1.45
CA PRO A 222 19.67 -0.72 -0.39
C PRO A 222 18.37 -0.07 0.10
N ILE A 223 18.31 1.26 0.06
CA ILE A 223 17.07 2.03 0.21
C ILE A 223 16.78 2.66 -1.16
N PRO A 224 15.90 2.08 -1.99
CA PRO A 224 15.65 2.62 -3.32
C PRO A 224 14.94 3.97 -3.21
N THR A 225 15.26 4.88 -4.13
CA THR A 225 14.67 6.22 -4.14
C THR A 225 14.26 6.60 -5.56
N ALA A 226 13.03 7.09 -5.71
CA ALA A 226 12.54 7.65 -6.96
C ALA A 226 12.34 9.17 -6.83
N PHE A 227 12.84 9.89 -7.82
CA PHE A 227 12.66 11.33 -7.98
C PHE A 227 11.69 11.57 -9.13
N ALA A 228 10.52 12.12 -8.86
CA ALA A 228 9.50 12.39 -9.85
C ALA A 228 9.40 13.90 -10.11
N ILE A 229 9.52 14.29 -11.37
CA ILE A 229 9.24 15.65 -11.82
C ILE A 229 7.90 15.65 -12.54
N ASN A 230 6.90 16.30 -11.95
CA ASN A 230 5.57 16.49 -12.53
C ASN A 230 5.56 17.77 -13.36
N SER A 231 5.69 17.64 -14.67
CA SER A 231 5.65 18.76 -15.61
C SER A 231 5.52 18.26 -17.05
N LEU A 232 4.45 18.70 -17.75
CA LEU A 232 4.28 18.47 -19.19
C LEU A 232 5.47 19.01 -20.00
N ALA A 233 6.00 20.18 -19.61
CA ALA A 233 7.13 20.81 -20.30
C ALA A 233 8.42 20.01 -20.15
N VAL A 234 8.73 19.53 -18.93
CA VAL A 234 9.93 18.71 -18.68
C VAL A 234 9.79 17.34 -19.35
N ALA A 235 8.65 16.67 -19.18
CA ALA A 235 8.37 15.39 -19.83
C ALA A 235 8.48 15.47 -21.36
N GLY A 236 7.97 16.55 -21.97
CA GLY A 236 8.11 16.81 -23.40
C GLY A 236 9.57 16.95 -23.86
N LYS A 237 10.40 17.68 -23.10
CA LYS A 237 11.84 17.80 -23.38
C LYS A 237 12.58 16.46 -23.26
N TYR A 238 12.32 15.70 -22.20
CA TYR A 238 12.91 14.37 -22.01
C TYR A 238 12.46 13.37 -23.07
N LYS A 239 11.20 13.44 -23.52
CA LYS A 239 10.71 12.64 -24.65
C LYS A 239 11.47 12.95 -25.94
N ASN A 240 11.75 14.22 -26.22
CA ASN A 240 12.55 14.60 -27.39
C ASN A 240 14.00 14.10 -27.26
N PHE A 241 14.62 14.25 -26.09
CA PHE A 241 15.94 13.69 -25.79
C PHE A 241 15.98 12.17 -26.02
N PHE A 242 15.00 11.44 -25.48
CA PHE A 242 14.86 9.99 -25.70
C PHE A 242 14.78 9.65 -27.19
N LYS A 243 14.00 10.40 -27.97
CA LYS A 243 13.86 10.16 -29.42
C LYS A 243 15.17 10.36 -30.19
N GLU A 244 16.02 11.30 -29.77
CA GLU A 244 17.34 11.46 -30.40
C GLU A 244 18.23 10.24 -30.13
N ILE A 245 18.26 9.74 -28.88
CA ILE A 245 18.98 8.49 -28.57
C ILE A 245 18.36 7.32 -29.34
N TRP A 246 17.02 7.27 -29.43
CA TRP A 246 16.29 6.21 -30.11
C TRP A 246 16.70 6.06 -31.58
N LYS A 247 16.97 7.16 -32.30
CA LYS A 247 17.37 7.15 -33.71
C LYS A 247 18.72 6.45 -33.92
N VAL A 248 19.65 6.64 -32.99
CA VAL A 248 21.03 6.11 -33.08
C VAL A 248 21.20 4.77 -32.36
N ALA A 249 20.32 4.46 -31.41
CA ALA A 249 20.22 3.15 -30.80
C ALA A 249 19.79 2.12 -31.85
N LYS A 250 20.48 0.99 -31.90
CA LYS A 250 20.26 -0.01 -32.93
C LYS A 250 19.17 -0.98 -32.52
N ASN A 251 18.31 -1.29 -33.49
CA ASN A 251 17.43 -2.44 -33.43
C ASN A 251 18.22 -3.64 -33.96
N ASP A 252 19.27 -4.03 -33.23
CA ASP A 252 20.06 -5.21 -33.60
C ASP A 252 19.27 -6.43 -33.12
N PHE A 253 18.33 -6.90 -33.91
CA PHE A 253 17.79 -8.26 -33.83
C PHE A 253 18.25 -9.02 -35.08
#